data_AF-A0A1H1JZM4-F1
#
_entry.id   AF-A0A1H1JZM4-F1
#
_cell.length_a   1.000
_cell.length_b   1.000
_cell.length_c   1.000
_cell.angle_alpha   90.00
_cell.angle_beta   90.00
_cell.angle_gamma   90.00
#
_symmetry.space_group_name_H-M   'P 1'
#
loop_
_entity.id
_entity.type
_entity.pdbx_description
1 polymer ?
#
loop_
_entity_poly.entity_id
_entity_poly.type
_entity_poly.pdbx_seq_one_letter_code
_entity_poly.pdbx_strand_id
1 'polypeptide(L)'
;MALQFMLDAVPQAFHSDTNVFVEGCFICLAWPRIEISADANKVTIDCPTDDTHFPRDNTPLIPFLKQFPDLCLDVVKAHPRLQRGFQNYCRTSGQ
;
A
#
# COMPACT_ATOMS: atom_id res chain seq x y z
N MET A 1 1.32 10.48 -7.12
CA MET A 1 2.56 10.41 -6.32
C MET A 1 2.59 9.23 -5.35
N ALA A 2 1.55 8.99 -4.54
CA ALA A 2 1.54 7.84 -3.59
C ALA A 2 1.76 6.49 -4.29
N LEU A 3 1.09 6.26 -5.41
CA LEU A 3 1.28 5.04 -6.22
C LEU A 3 2.71 4.89 -6.74
N GLN A 4 3.34 5.97 -7.21
CA GLN A 4 4.71 5.92 -7.71
C GLN A 4 5.70 5.62 -6.58
N PHE A 5 5.50 6.23 -5.41
CA PHE A 5 6.26 5.88 -4.22
C PHE A 5 6.17 4.38 -3.88
N MET A 6 4.97 3.78 -3.93
CA MET A 6 4.80 2.34 -3.73
C MET A 6 5.49 1.51 -4.80
N LEU A 7 5.43 1.92 -6.07
CA LEU A 7 6.07 1.22 -7.19
C LEU A 7 7.60 1.25 -7.10
N ASP A 8 8.17 2.38 -6.67
CA ASP A 8 9.62 2.56 -6.55
C ASP A 8 10.16 1.88 -5.28
N ALA A 9 9.36 1.82 -4.22
CA ALA A 9 9.76 1.18 -2.95
C ALA A 9 9.66 -0.35 -2.98
N VAL A 10 8.79 -0.92 -3.83
CA VAL A 10 8.62 -2.37 -3.96
C VAL A 10 9.43 -2.87 -5.18
N PRO A 11 10.36 -3.83 -5.00
CA PRO A 11 11.06 -4.43 -6.13
C PRO A 11 10.07 -5.06 -7.13
N GLN A 12 10.35 -4.90 -8.43
CA GLN A 12 9.43 -5.32 -9.50
C GLN A 12 9.02 -6.81 -9.41
N ALA A 13 9.90 -7.68 -8.92
CA ALA A 13 9.62 -9.10 -8.73
C ALA A 13 8.45 -9.38 -7.76
N PHE A 14 8.12 -8.44 -6.88
CA PHE A 14 7.05 -8.58 -5.87
C PHE A 14 5.78 -7.78 -6.23
N HIS A 15 5.70 -7.19 -7.43
CA HIS A 15 4.50 -6.43 -7.84
C HIS A 15 3.27 -7.33 -8.06
N SER A 16 3.47 -8.64 -8.22
CA SER A 16 2.41 -9.65 -8.30
C SER A 16 1.99 -10.22 -6.95
N ASP A 17 2.64 -9.81 -5.85
CA ASP A 17 2.35 -10.37 -4.54
C ASP A 17 1.11 -9.71 -3.91
N THR A 18 0.43 -10.47 -3.07
CA THR A 18 -0.71 -9.98 -2.27
C THR A 18 -0.24 -9.14 -1.08
N ASN A 19 1.05 -9.20 -0.75
CA ASN A 19 1.70 -8.48 0.33
C ASN A 19 3.07 -7.96 -0.09
N VAL A 20 3.47 -6.82 0.47
CA VAL A 20 4.77 -6.19 0.19
C VAL A 20 5.35 -5.59 1.46
N PHE A 21 6.64 -5.23 1.41
CA PHE A 21 7.32 -4.53 2.50
C PHE A 21 7.81 -3.17 2.02
N VAL A 22 7.40 -2.10 2.70
CA VAL A 22 7.72 -0.71 2.33
C VAL A 22 8.03 0.09 3.60
N GLU A 23 9.16 0.79 3.63
CA GLU A 23 9.57 1.67 4.76
C GLU A 23 9.46 1.00 6.14
N GLY A 24 9.84 -0.27 6.25
CA GLY A 24 9.76 -0.99 7.52
C GLY A 24 8.35 -1.41 7.93
N CYS A 25 7.38 -1.39 7.00
CA CYS A 25 6.00 -1.79 7.20
C CYS A 25 5.65 -2.96 6.29
N PHE A 26 5.05 -4.00 6.85
CA PHE A 26 4.43 -5.08 6.10
C PHE A 26 3.01 -4.66 5.74
N ILE A 27 2.68 -4.70 4.44
CA ILE A 27 1.39 -4.29 3.90
C ILE A 27 0.78 -5.48 3.18
N CYS A 28 -0.43 -5.89 3.56
CA CYS A 28 -1.10 -7.05 3.01
C CYS A 28 -2.53 -6.70 2.61
N LEU A 29 -2.93 -7.09 1.40
CA LEU A 29 -4.33 -7.07 0.99
C LEU A 29 -5.05 -8.31 1.55
N ALA A 30 -5.58 -8.20 2.76
CA ALA A 30 -6.38 -9.22 3.42
C ALA A 30 -7.88 -8.92 3.20
N TRP A 31 -8.37 -9.16 1.98
CA TRP A 31 -9.72 -8.76 1.57
C TRP A 31 -10.81 -9.12 2.62
N PRO A 32 -11.70 -8.16 2.99
CA PRO A 32 -11.93 -6.85 2.36
C PRO A 32 -11.13 -5.68 2.95
N ARG A 33 -9.94 -5.94 3.50
CA ARG A 33 -9.14 -4.92 4.19
C ARG A 33 -7.70 -4.93 3.73
N ILE A 34 -7.02 -3.81 3.93
CA ILE A 34 -5.56 -3.74 3.90
C ILE A 34 -5.06 -3.71 5.34
N GLU A 35 -4.19 -4.64 5.67
CA GLU A 35 -3.49 -4.68 6.94
C GLU A 35 -2.09 -4.10 6.79
N ILE A 36 -1.73 -3.19 7.69
CA ILE A 36 -0.41 -2.57 7.75
C ILE A 36 0.16 -2.83 9.13
N SER A 37 1.29 -3.51 9.21
CA SER A 37 1.96 -3.80 10.48
C SER A 37 3.40 -3.31 10.46
N ALA A 38 3.81 -2.69 11.57
CA ALA A 38 5.18 -2.28 11.82
C ALA A 38 5.43 -2.36 13.32
N ASP A 39 6.45 -3.12 13.72
CA ASP A 39 6.76 -3.42 15.11
C ASP A 39 5.53 -3.98 15.86
N ALA A 40 5.08 -3.32 16.93
CA ALA A 40 3.89 -3.67 17.71
C ALA A 40 2.60 -2.98 17.23
N ASN A 41 2.67 -2.08 16.24
CA ASN A 41 1.53 -1.34 15.74
C ASN A 41 0.92 -2.03 14.52
N LYS A 42 -0.40 -2.23 14.56
CA LYS A 42 -1.20 -2.70 13.44
C LYS A 42 -2.29 -1.68 13.13
N VAL A 43 -2.38 -1.31 11.86
CA VAL A 43 -3.43 -0.44 11.31
C VAL A 43 -4.16 -1.23 10.24
N THR A 44 -5.45 -0.97 10.11
CA THR A 44 -6.30 -1.64 9.12
C THR A 44 -7.13 -0.60 8.40
N ILE A 45 -7.21 -0.73 7.08
CA ILE A 45 -7.99 0.15 6.21
C ILE A 45 -9.02 -0.71 5.50
N ASP A 46 -10.29 -0.31 5.55
CA ASP A 46 -11.34 -1.00 4.80
C ASP A 46 -11.23 -0.66 3.31
N CYS A 47 -11.30 -1.69 2.45
CA CYS A 47 -11.31 -1.50 1.01
C CYS A 47 -12.69 -1.00 0.55
N PRO A 48 -12.77 -0.26 -0.57
CA PRO A 48 -14.05 0.07 -1.20
C PRO A 48 -14.82 -1.22 -1.52
N THR A 49 -16.03 -1.36 -0.97
CA THR A 49 -16.88 -2.55 -1.12
C THR A 49 -17.88 -2.45 -2.27
N ASP A 50 -17.91 -1.31 -2.96
CA ASP A 50 -18.88 -1.03 -4.01
C ASP A 50 -18.49 -1.77 -5.31
N ASP A 51 -19.19 -2.89 -5.55
CA ASP A 51 -19.36 -3.62 -6.83
C ASP A 51 -18.22 -4.43 -7.44
N THR A 52 -17.08 -4.59 -6.78
CA THR A 52 -15.97 -5.39 -7.34
C THR A 52 -15.80 -6.75 -6.66
N HIS A 53 -16.07 -7.84 -7.41
CA HIS A 53 -15.74 -9.22 -7.03
C HIS A 53 -14.22 -9.42 -7.12
N PHE A 54 -13.48 -9.09 -6.04
CA PHE A 54 -12.06 -9.44 -5.94
C PHE A 54 -11.89 -10.85 -5.37
N PRO A 55 -11.15 -11.76 -6.04
CA PRO A 55 -10.84 -13.06 -5.47
C PRO A 55 -9.95 -12.87 -4.23
N ARG A 56 -10.45 -13.35 -3.08
CA ARG A 56 -9.90 -13.09 -1.74
C ARG A 56 -8.42 -13.41 -1.60
N ASP A 57 -7.96 -14.47 -2.27
CA ASP A 57 -6.63 -15.06 -2.00
C ASP A 57 -5.58 -14.76 -3.08
N ASN A 58 -5.98 -14.20 -4.24
CA ASN A 58 -5.10 -14.06 -5.40
C ASN A 58 -5.04 -12.64 -5.97
N THR A 59 -5.59 -11.64 -5.28
CA THR A 59 -5.57 -10.26 -5.77
C THR A 59 -4.24 -9.60 -5.40
N PRO A 60 -3.36 -9.25 -6.35
CA PRO A 60 -2.08 -8.62 -6.04
C PRO A 60 -2.28 -7.20 -5.52
N LEU A 61 -1.54 -6.82 -4.47
CA LEU A 61 -1.72 -5.54 -3.79
C LEU A 61 -1.43 -4.35 -4.71
N ILE A 62 -0.32 -4.36 -5.45
CA ILE A 62 0.09 -3.22 -6.28
C ILE A 62 -0.91 -2.97 -7.43
N PRO A 63 -1.28 -3.97 -8.25
CA PRO A 63 -2.39 -3.88 -9.21
C PRO A 63 -3.72 -3.42 -8.62
N PHE A 64 -4.03 -3.81 -7.37
CA PHE A 64 -5.22 -3.35 -6.67
C PHE A 64 -5.13 -1.85 -6.33
N LEU A 65 -4.03 -1.39 -5.72
CA LEU A 65 -3.82 0.02 -5.39
C LEU A 65 -3.79 0.93 -6.62
N LYS A 66 -3.39 0.41 -7.80
CA LYS A 66 -3.49 1.15 -9.07
C LYS A 66 -4.92 1.53 -9.44
N GLN A 67 -5.89 0.70 -9.07
CA GLN A 67 -7.31 0.93 -9.35
C GLN A 67 -7.94 1.92 -8.36
N PHE A 68 -7.34 2.08 -7.17
CA PHE A 68 -7.86 2.92 -6.09
C PHE A 68 -6.80 3.92 -5.59
N PRO A 69 -6.57 5.04 -6.30
CA PRO A 69 -5.57 6.03 -5.94
C PRO A 69 -5.75 6.63 -4.53
N ASP A 70 -6.99 6.84 -4.11
CA ASP A 70 -7.31 7.37 -2.78
C ASP A 70 -6.96 6.35 -1.69
N LEU A 71 -7.28 5.08 -1.90
CA LEU A 71 -6.88 4.00 -0.99
C LEU A 71 -5.35 3.87 -0.91
N CYS A 72 -4.64 4.04 -2.02
CA CYS A 72 -3.18 4.07 -2.02
C CYS A 72 -2.64 5.22 -1.16
N LEU A 73 -3.28 6.38 -1.18
CA LEU A 73 -2.91 7.51 -0.34
C LEU A 73 -3.21 7.23 1.14
N ASP A 74 -4.33 6.58 1.44
CA ASP A 74 -4.68 6.18 2.80
C ASP A 74 -3.70 5.16 3.36
N VAL A 75 -3.25 4.18 2.57
CA VAL A 75 -2.18 3.24 2.95
C VAL A 75 -0.92 4.00 3.34
N VAL A 76 -0.50 4.98 2.54
CA VAL A 76 0.69 5.77 2.83
C VAL A 76 0.55 6.61 4.10
N LYS A 77 -0.66 7.11 4.39
CA LYS A 77 -0.94 7.94 5.58
C LYS A 77 -1.20 7.11 6.84
N ALA A 78 -1.51 5.83 6.70
CA ALA A 78 -1.95 4.99 7.81
C ALA A 78 -0.87 4.69 8.85
N HIS A 79 0.42 4.80 8.49
CA HIS A 79 1.50 4.59 9.45
C HIS A 79 2.56 5.72 9.38
N PRO A 80 3.06 6.23 10.53
CA PRO A 80 4.05 7.32 10.54
C PRO A 80 5.34 7.03 9.78
N ARG A 81 5.74 5.75 9.64
CA ARG A 81 6.90 5.37 8.81
C ARG A 81 6.63 5.59 7.33
N LEU A 82 5.49 5.08 6.83
CA LEU A 82 5.07 5.27 5.44
C LEU A 82 4.87 6.76 5.12
N GLN A 83 4.23 7.50 6.03
CA GLN A 83 3.99 8.92 5.83
C GLN A 83 5.30 9.71 5.73
N ARG A 84 6.28 9.43 6.59
CA ARG A 84 7.61 10.07 6.52
C ARG A 84 8.37 9.67 5.26
N GLY A 85 8.38 8.39 4.90
CA GLY A 85 9.01 7.91 3.66
C GLY A 85 8.43 8.59 2.43
N PHE A 86 7.09 8.71 2.36
CA PHE A 86 6.42 9.41 1.27
C PHE A 86 6.72 10.92 1.24
N GLN A 87 6.77 11.59 2.39
CA GLN A 87 7.16 13.00 2.45
C GLN A 87 8.59 13.22 1.96
N ASN A 88 9.52 12.35 2.36
CA ASN A 88 10.90 12.39 1.88
C ASN A 88 10.97 12.16 0.36
N TYR A 89 10.25 11.15 -0.14
CA TYR A 89 10.12 10.88 -1.56
C TYR A 89 9.61 12.11 -2.33
N CYS A 90 8.56 12.77 -1.85
CA CYS A 90 8.03 13.97 -2.50
C CYS A 90 9.03 15.13 -2.52
N ARG A 91 9.89 15.25 -1.51
CA ARG A 91 10.94 16.29 -1.46
C ARG A 91 12.07 16.01 -2.45
N THR A 92 12.41 14.73 -2.68
CA THR A 92 13.47 14.32 -3.60
C THR A 92 13.01 14.25 -5.06
N SER A 93 11.74 13.94 -5.31
CA SER A 93 11.16 13.86 -6.65
C SER A 93 10.62 15.20 -7.18
N GLY A 94 10.66 16.25 -6.36
CA GLY A 94 10.26 17.62 -6.72
C GLY A 94 11.42 18.57 -7.00
N GLN A 95 12.65 18.05 -7.05
CA GLN A 95 13.84 18.73 -7.59
C GLN A 95 14.11 18.24 -9.01
#